data_AF-A0A3N5KLI9-F1
#
_entry.id   AF-A0A3N5KLI9-F1
#
_cell.length_a   1.000
_cell.length_b   1.000
_cell.length_c   1.000
_cell.angle_alpha   90.00
_cell.angle_beta   90.00
_cell.angle_gamma   90.00
#
_symmetry.space_group_name_H-M   'P 1'
#
loop_
_entity.id
_entity.type
_entity.pdbx_description
1 polymer ?
#
loop_
_entity_poly.entity_id
_entity_poly.type
_entity_poly.pdbx_seq_one_letter_code
_entity_poly.pdbx_strand_id
1 'polypeptide(L)' 'MATDSQLIAITLHRIPRKEVCGVVVLQQQEDASWSGRCSKCGGEFRLEQDPKFETQVRAMRN' A
#
# COMPACT_ATOMS: atom_id res chain seq x y z
N MET A 1 -16.67 19.89 -10.41
CA MET A 1 -16.36 18.45 -10.41
C MET A 1 -15.02 18.32 -9.71
N ALA A 2 -14.99 17.81 -8.48
CA ALA A 2 -13.72 17.56 -7.81
C ALA A 2 -12.99 16.51 -8.67
N THR A 3 -11.81 16.83 -9.16
CA THR A 3 -10.89 15.83 -9.68
C THR A 3 -10.75 14.77 -8.59
N ASP A 4 -11.32 13.59 -8.81
CA ASP A 4 -11.06 12.41 -7.98
C ASP A 4 -9.54 12.24 -7.96
N SER A 5 -8.94 12.74 -6.88
CA SER A 5 -7.50 12.71 -6.73
C SER A 5 -7.16 11.27 -6.44
N GLN A 6 -6.67 10.56 -7.45
CA GLN A 6 -6.28 9.17 -7.31
C GLN A 6 -5.28 9.07 -6.15
N LEU A 7 -5.69 8.38 -5.08
CA LEU A 7 -4.85 8.23 -3.90
C LEU A 7 -3.74 7.22 -4.22
N ILE A 8 -2.50 7.66 -4.03
CA ILE A 8 -1.28 6.89 -4.29
C ILE A 8 -0.52 6.70 -2.97
N ALA A 9 -0.10 5.47 -2.70
CA ALA A 9 0.81 5.14 -1.61
C ALA A 9 2.08 4.49 -2.18
N ILE A 10 3.24 4.80 -1.60
CA ILE A 10 4.52 4.24 -2.01
C ILE A 10 5.08 3.40 -0.88
N THR A 11 5.40 2.14 -1.16
CA THR A 11 6.01 1.21 -0.21
C THR A 11 7.18 0.44 -0.83
N LEU A 12 7.88 -0.36 -0.03
CA LEU A 12 9.03 -1.16 -0.44
C LEU A 12 8.70 -2.64 -0.34
N HIS A 13 8.92 -3.38 -1.42
CA HIS A 13 8.92 -4.84 -1.39
C HIS A 13 10.22 -5.32 -0.74
N ARG A 14 10.15 -5.87 0.48
CA ARG A 14 11.27 -6.49 1.19
C ARG A 14 11.17 -8.00 1.09
N ILE A 15 12.26 -8.66 0.72
CA ILE A 15 12.33 -10.13 0.72
C ILE A 15 13.00 -10.56 2.04
N PRO A 16 12.39 -11.48 2.82
CA PRO A 16 12.98 -11.94 4.08
C PRO A 16 14.43 -12.42 3.90
N ARG A 17 15.33 -11.95 4.77
CA ARG A 17 16.78 -12.25 4.74
C ARG A 17 17.50 -11.77 3.46
N LYS A 18 16.90 -10.87 2.69
CA LYS A 18 17.51 -10.22 1.53
C LYS A 18 17.32 -8.70 1.62
N GLU A 19 17.95 -8.00 0.68
CA GLU A 19 17.78 -6.56 0.49
C GLU A 19 16.36 -6.21 -0.02
N VAL A 20 16.08 -4.91 -0.08
CA VAL A 20 14.87 -4.38 -0.71
C VAL A 20 14.84 -4.83 -2.17
N CYS A 21 13.75 -5.50 -2.57
CA CYS A 21 13.54 -5.93 -3.94
C CYS A 21 13.25 -4.73 -4.84
N GLY A 22 12.28 -3.89 -4.48
CA GLY A 22 11.93 -2.72 -5.29
C GLY A 22 10.82 -1.89 -4.67
N VAL A 23 10.47 -0.82 -5.35
CA VAL A 23 9.37 0.06 -4.97
C VAL A 23 8.05 -0.56 -5.43
N VAL A 24 7.03 -0.45 -4.59
CA VAL A 24 5.64 -0.78 -4.93
C VAL A 24 4.84 0.50 -4.84
N VAL A 25 4.24 0.88 -5.98
CA VAL A 25 3.27 1.97 -6.02
C VAL A 25 1.89 1.34 -5.90
N LEU A 26 1.19 1.69 -4.83
CA LEU A 26 -0.16 1.24 -4.54
C LEU A 26 -1.15 2.32 -4.97
N GLN A 27 -2.22 1.90 -5.62
CA GLN A 27 -3.36 2.72 -5.99
C GLN A 27 -4.57 2.26 -5.18
N GLN A 28 -5.29 3.21 -4.61
CA GLN A 28 -6.56 2.89 -3.96
C GLN A 28 -7.58 2.48 -5.03
N GLN A 29 -8.29 1.39 -4.76
CA GLN A 29 -9.35 0.83 -5.57
C GLN A 29 -10.72 1.36 -5.12
N GLU A 30 -11.76 1.11 -5.91
CA GLU A 30 -13.13 1.53 -5.60
C GLU A 30 -13.68 0.92 -4.30
N ASP A 31 -13.21 -0.28 -3.93
CA ASP A 31 -13.56 -0.97 -2.68
C ASP A 31 -12.74 -0.48 -1.46
N ALA A 32 -12.04 0.65 -1.60
CA ALA A 32 -11.10 1.23 -0.66
C ALA A 32 -9.85 0.36 -0.34
N SER A 33 -9.71 -0.82 -0.96
CA SER A 33 -8.48 -1.61 -0.89
C SER A 33 -7.36 -0.95 -1.69
N TRP A 34 -6.12 -1.38 -1.46
CA TRP A 34 -4.96 -0.90 -2.19
C TRP A 34 -4.38 -2.03 -3.02
N SER A 35 -4.01 -1.73 -4.27
CA SER A 35 -3.36 -2.70 -5.14
C SER A 35 -2.15 -2.08 -5.84
N GLY A 36 -1.14 -2.90 -6.11
CA GLY A 36 0.03 -2.45 -6.85
C GLY A 36 1.00 -3.58 -7.15
N ARG A 37 2.07 -3.24 -7.86
CA ARG A 37 3.09 -4.20 -8.29
C ARG A 37 4.49 -3.69 -7.97
N CYS A 38 5.37 -4.60 -7.56
CA CYS A 38 6.78 -4.27 -7.41
C CYS A 38 7.40 -3.96 -8.77
N SER A 39 8.03 -2.80 -8.89
CA SER A 39 8.65 -2.34 -10.13
C SER A 39 9.80 -3.23 -10.62
N LYS A 40 10.42 -4.01 -9.74
CA LYS A 40 11.56 -4.88 -10.09
C LYS A 40 11.13 -6.31 -10.45
N CYS A 41 10.38 -6.98 -9.58
CA CYS A 41 10.10 -8.42 -9.74
C CYS A 41 8.69 -8.70 -10.27
N GLY A 42 7.84 -7.69 -10.42
CA GLY A 42 6.46 -7.86 -10.85
C GLY A 42 5.53 -8.50 -9.81
N GLY A 43 5.99 -8.67 -8.56
CA GLY A 43 5.17 -9.25 -7.49
C GLY A 43 3.96 -8.36 -7.18
N GLU A 44 2.80 -8.99 -7.04
CA GLU A 44 1.53 -8.30 -6.78
C GLU A 44 1.32 -8.11 -5.29
N PHE A 45 0.83 -6.93 -4.93
CA PHE A 45 0.53 -6.53 -3.57
C PHE A 45 -0.91 -6.08 -3.53
N ARG A 46 -1.69 -6.70 -2.64
CA ARG A 46 -3.02 -6.24 -2.28
C ARG A 46 -3.03 -6.00 -0.78
N LEU A 47 -3.41 -4.80 -0.38
CA LEU A 47 -3.65 -4.45 1.01
C LEU A 47 -5.15 -4.26 1.15
N GLU A 48 -5.79 -5.21 1.83
CA GLU A 48 -7.15 -5.03 2.29
C GLU A 48 -7.15 -4.05 3.47
N GLN A 49 -8.25 -3.35 3.69
CA GLN A 49 -8.42 -2.59 4.93
C GLN A 49 -8.34 -3.56 6.09
N ASP A 50 -7.31 -3.40 6.95
CA ASP A 50 -7.27 -4.05 8.25
C ASP A 50 -7.81 -3.04 9.29
N PRO A 51 -9.05 -3.22 9.78
CA PRO A 51 -9.65 -2.30 10.75
C PRO A 51 -8.85 -2.21 12.05
N LYS A 52 -8.10 -3.26 12.42
CA LYS A 52 -7.28 -3.28 13.63
C LYS A 52 -6.03 -2.44 13.46
N PHE A 53 -5.41 -2.47 12.28
CA PHE A 53 -4.25 -1.65 11.97
C PHE A 53 -4.61 -0.15 11.94
N GLU A 54 -5.72 0.23 11.30
CA GLU A 54 -6.18 1.63 11.31
C GLU A 54 -6.46 2.14 12.72
N THR A 55 -7.08 1.31 13.56
CA THR A 55 -7.37 1.65 14.95
C THR A 55 -6.07 1.87 15.74
N GLN A 56 -5.05 1.03 15.54
CA GLN A 56 -3.74 1.19 16.18
C GLN A 56 -2.99 2.45 15.70
N VAL A 57 -2.99 2.73 14.39
CA VAL A 57 -2.33 3.94 13.86
C VAL A 57 -3.02 5.21 14.35
N ARG A 58 -4.36 5.22 14.45
CA ARG A 58 -5.11 6.34 15.06
C ARG A 58 -4.77 6.51 16.54
N ALA A 59 -4.64 5.41 17.28
CA ALA A 59 -4.28 5.45 18.70
C ALA A 59 -2.85 5.99 18.94
N MET A 60 -1.93 5.80 18.00
CA MET A 60 -0.56 6.32 18.08
C MET A 60 -0.40 7.78 17.64
N ARG A 61 -1.42 8.38 17.03
CA ARG A 61 -1.43 9.80 16.61
C ARG A 61 -1.96 10.75 17.70
N ASN A 62 -2.41 10.24 18.84
CA ASN A 62 -2.87 11.00 20.00
C ASN A 62 -1.85 10.96 21.14
#